data_AF-A0A939CLV1-F1
#
_entry.id   AF-A0A939CLV1-F1
#
_cell.length_a   1.000
_cell.length_b   1.000
_cell.length_c   1.000
_cell.angle_alpha   90.00
_cell.angle_beta   90.00
_cell.angle_gamma   90.00
#
_symmetry.space_group_name_H-M   'P 1'
#
loop_
_entity.id
_entity.type
_entity.pdbx_description
1 polymer ?
#
loop_
_entity_poly.entity_id
_entity_poly.type
_entity_poly.pdbx_seq_one_letter_code
_entity_poly.pdbx_strand_id
1 'polypeptide(L)'
;MKIRGIKRGQTIELLEQIHSIPDGAEIIVNLELASTEPVVEKPDLTEEERLAKLNKLFGVWQDQAELIDIFAEIDQQRHIYEGRVIDSIDK
;
A
#
# COMPACT_ATOMS: atom_id res chain seq x y z
N MET A 1 26.41 -12.28 -20.92
CA MET A 1 27.47 -12.21 -19.88
C MET A 1 26.93 -11.37 -18.73
N LYS A 2 27.11 -11.78 -17.47
CA LYS A 2 26.70 -10.98 -16.29
C LYS A 2 27.97 -10.41 -15.65
N ILE A 3 28.08 -9.09 -15.57
CA ILE A 3 29.22 -8.40 -14.97
C ILE A 3 28.72 -7.70 -13.71
N ARG A 4 29.49 -7.80 -12.63
CA ARG A 4 29.17 -7.14 -11.37
C ARG A 4 29.96 -5.84 -11.25
N GLY A 5 29.30 -4.80 -10.75
CA GLY A 5 29.92 -3.52 -10.49
C GLY A 5 29.31 -2.81 -9.29
N ILE A 6 30.01 -1.79 -8.80
CA ILE A 6 29.56 -0.93 -7.70
C ILE A 6 29.45 0.50 -8.23
N LYS A 7 28.31 1.14 -7.93
CA LYS A 7 28.08 2.54 -8.29
C LYS A 7 28.90 3.46 -7.36
N ARG A 8 29.79 4.28 -7.93
CA ARG A 8 30.54 5.33 -7.22
C ARG A 8 30.23 6.70 -7.85
N GLY A 9 29.43 7.51 -7.17
CA GLY A 9 29.03 8.81 -7.71
C GLY A 9 28.24 8.65 -9.02
N GLN A 10 28.82 9.07 -10.14
CA GLN A 10 28.25 8.94 -11.50
C GLN A 10 28.88 7.80 -12.31
N THR A 11 29.87 7.09 -11.77
CA THR A 11 30.55 6.00 -12.46
C THR A 11 30.15 4.64 -11.89
N ILE A 12 30.26 3.59 -12.71
CA ILE A 12 30.14 2.20 -12.27
C ILE A 12 31.53 1.58 -12.36
N GLU A 13 32.08 1.18 -11.22
CA GLU A 13 33.34 0.42 -11.18
C GLU A 13 33.03 -1.06 -11.35
N LEU A 14 33.69 -1.68 -12.31
CA LEU A 14 33.58 -3.11 -12.54
C LEU A 14 34.48 -3.85 -11.54
N LEU A 15 33.97 -4.94 -10.97
CA LEU A 15 34.75 -5.75 -10.02
C LEU A 15 35.70 -6.73 -10.71
N GLU A 16 35.53 -6.94 -12.01
CA GLU A 16 36.27 -7.93 -12.81
C GLU A 16 36.82 -7.27 -14.08
N GLN A 17 38.00 -7.70 -14.51
CA GLN A 17 38.57 -7.26 -15.79
C GLN A 17 37.89 -7.99 -16.94
N ILE A 18 37.36 -7.22 -17.89
CA ILE A 18 36.68 -7.78 -19.06
C ILE A 18 37.63 -7.75 -20.26
N HIS A 19 38.44 -8.80 -20.41
CA HIS A 19 39.38 -8.92 -21.53
C HIS A 19 38.74 -9.34 -22.86
N SER A 20 37.47 -9.74 -22.84
CA SER A 20 36.77 -10.32 -23.99
C SER A 20 35.98 -9.31 -24.82
N ILE A 21 35.88 -8.06 -24.38
CA ILE A 21 35.14 -7.02 -25.10
C ILE A 21 36.16 -6.15 -25.86
N PRO A 22 36.11 -6.10 -27.20
CA PRO A 22 37.01 -5.27 -27.99
C PRO A 22 36.66 -3.78 -27.86
N ASP A 23 37.66 -2.93 -28.08
CA ASP A 23 37.48 -1.47 -28.05
C ASP A 23 36.43 -1.02 -29.07
N GLY A 24 35.51 -0.16 -28.64
CA GLY A 24 34.42 0.37 -29.46
C GLY A 24 33.18 -0.51 -29.55
N ALA A 25 33.13 -1.66 -28.87
CA ALA A 25 31.92 -2.47 -28.79
C ALA A 25 30.82 -1.81 -27.94
N GLU A 26 29.59 -1.83 -28.43
CA GLU A 26 28.41 -1.39 -27.68
C GLU A 26 28.03 -2.43 -26.62
N ILE A 27 27.82 -1.98 -25.38
CA ILE A 27 27.47 -2.82 -24.24
C ILE A 27 26.13 -2.36 -23.68
N ILE A 28 25.15 -3.25 -23.66
CA ILE A 28 23.85 -3.01 -23.01
C ILE A 28 23.91 -3.60 -21.59
N VAL A 29 23.75 -2.73 -20.59
CA VAL A 29 23.84 -3.11 -19.16
C VAL A 29 22.45 -3.11 -18.53
N ASN A 30 22.01 -4.28 -18.06
CA ASN A 30 20.83 -4.40 -17.22
C ASN A 30 21.26 -4.27 -15.75
N LEU A 31 20.83 -3.19 -15.10
CA LEU A 31 21.14 -2.91 -13.71
C LEU A 31 20.07 -3.48 -12.80
N GLU A 32 20.42 -4.51 -12.04
CA GLU A 32 19.62 -5.00 -10.92
C GLU A 32 20.21 -4.40 -9.63
N LEU A 33 19.46 -3.50 -8.99
CA LEU A 33 19.82 -3.02 -7.66
C LEU A 33 19.59 -4.18 -6.69
N ALA A 34 20.67 -4.72 -6.14
CA ALA A 34 20.55 -5.52 -4.93
C ALA A 34 20.04 -4.57 -3.84
N SER A 35 18.75 -4.65 -3.50
CA SER A 35 18.13 -3.80 -2.49
C SER A 35 19.00 -3.78 -1.24
N THR A 36 19.60 -2.62 -1.01
CA THR A 36 20.23 -2.22 0.25
C THR A 36 19.34 -1.23 0.99
N GLU A 37 18.08 -1.10 0.56
CA GLU A 37 17.07 -0.72 1.52
C GLU A 37 17.20 -1.76 2.63
N PRO A 38 17.46 -1.36 3.89
CA PRO A 38 17.08 -2.24 4.96
C PRO A 38 15.63 -2.55 4.63
N VAL A 39 15.31 -3.83 4.45
CA VAL A 39 13.98 -4.28 4.82
C VAL A 39 13.93 -3.83 6.26
N VAL A 40 13.38 -2.63 6.50
CA VAL A 40 12.92 -2.24 7.80
C VAL A 40 11.83 -3.27 7.98
N GLU A 41 12.21 -4.42 8.53
CA GLU A 41 11.30 -5.28 9.25
C GLU A 41 10.56 -4.28 10.10
N LYS A 42 9.34 -3.93 9.65
CA LYS A 42 8.48 -3.08 10.46
C LYS A 42 8.47 -3.83 11.77
N PRO A 43 8.95 -3.23 12.88
CA PRO A 43 8.98 -3.93 14.15
C PRO A 43 7.61 -4.55 14.31
N ASP A 44 7.56 -5.84 14.63
CA ASP A 44 6.31 -6.56 14.84
C ASP A 44 5.55 -5.79 15.92
N LEU A 45 4.65 -4.92 15.46
CA LEU A 45 3.84 -4.08 16.32
C LEU A 45 3.05 -5.04 17.19
N THR A 46 3.04 -4.80 18.50
CA THR A 46 2.16 -5.58 19.39
C THR A 46 0.70 -5.38 18.95
N GLU A 47 -0.19 -6.27 19.35
CA GLU A 47 -1.61 -6.13 18.99
C GLU A 47 -2.17 -4.76 19.42
N GLU A 48 -1.74 -4.25 20.56
CA GLU A 48 -2.10 -2.93 21.08
C GLU A 48 -1.55 -1.79 20.21
N GLU A 49 -0.31 -1.88 19.75
CA GLU A 49 0.28 -0.86 18.87
C GLU A 49 -0.35 -0.87 17.47
N ARG A 50 -0.68 -2.06 16.95
CA ARG A 50 -1.44 -2.22 15.71
C ARG A 50 -2.82 -1.60 15.86
N LEU A 51 -3.51 -1.91 16.95
CA LEU A 51 -4.83 -1.36 17.25
C LEU A 51 -4.78 0.15 17.42
N ALA A 52 -3.81 0.70 18.14
CA ALA A 52 -3.64 2.14 18.30
C ALA A 52 -3.37 2.85 16.97
N LYS A 53 -2.58 2.24 16.09
CA LYS A 53 -2.33 2.76 14.73
C LYS A 53 -3.58 2.72 13.87
N LEU A 54 -4.35 1.64 13.93
CA LEU A 54 -5.64 1.52 13.25
C LEU A 54 -6.63 2.55 13.79
N ASN A 55 -6.74 2.71 15.10
CA ASN A 55 -7.62 3.71 15.73
C ASN A 55 -7.16 5.14 15.42
N LYS A 56 -5.87 5.41 15.24
CA LYS A 56 -5.41 6.72 14.75
C LYS A 56 -5.81 6.98 13.30
N LEU A 57 -5.87 5.94 12.46
CA LEU A 57 -6.24 6.05 11.05
C LEU A 57 -7.77 6.07 10.83
N PHE A 58 -8.50 5.26 11.60
CA PHE A 58 -9.92 4.96 11.40
C PHE A 58 -10.81 5.37 12.58
N GLY A 59 -10.23 5.55 13.78
CA GLY A 59 -10.95 5.94 15.01
C GLY A 59 -11.42 7.39 15.02
N VAL A 60 -11.38 8.07 13.88
CA VAL A 60 -12.13 9.31 13.67
C VAL A 60 -13.63 9.02 13.76
N TRP A 61 -14.11 7.80 13.50
CA TRP A 61 -15.55 7.50 13.46
C TRP A 61 -16.18 7.08 14.80
N GLN A 62 -15.37 6.79 15.82
CA GLN A 62 -15.90 6.41 17.14
C GLN A 62 -16.30 7.68 17.91
N ASP A 63 -17.49 7.67 18.51
CA ASP A 63 -18.01 8.75 19.37
C ASP A 63 -18.20 10.11 18.67
N GLN A 64 -18.36 10.13 17.34
CA GLN A 64 -18.75 11.34 16.62
C GLN A 64 -20.24 11.60 16.79
N ALA A 65 -20.59 12.68 17.49
CA ALA A 65 -21.98 13.11 17.69
C ALA A 65 -22.75 13.21 16.37
N GLU A 66 -22.14 13.75 15.32
CA GLU A 66 -22.75 13.86 13.98
C GLU A 66 -23.13 12.48 13.40
N LEU A 67 -22.26 11.47 13.53
CA LEU A 67 -22.58 10.12 13.06
C LEU A 67 -23.69 9.49 13.90
N ILE A 68 -23.66 9.69 15.22
CA ILE A 68 -24.71 9.21 16.13
C ILE A 68 -26.07 9.80 15.73
N ASP A 69 -26.12 11.11 15.48
CA ASP A 69 -27.34 11.81 15.07
C ASP A 69 -27.85 11.32 13.71
N ILE A 70 -26.95 11.14 12.72
CA ILE A 70 -27.30 10.59 11.40
C ILE A 70 -27.88 9.17 11.52
N PHE A 71 -27.27 8.29 12.32
CA PHE A 71 -27.78 6.93 12.50
C PHE A 71 -29.12 6.91 13.22
N ALA A 72 -29.33 7.80 14.21
CA ALA A 72 -30.62 7.96 14.87
C ALA A 72 -31.71 8.44 13.91
N GLU A 73 -31.39 9.38 13.00
CA GLU A 73 -32.32 9.84 11.98
C GLU A 73 -32.69 8.73 10.98
N ILE A 74 -31.70 7.97 10.51
CA ILE A 74 -31.93 6.82 9.61
C ILE A 74 -32.84 5.78 10.29
N ASP A 75 -32.61 5.50 11.57
CA ASP A 75 -33.41 4.55 12.34
C ASP A 75 -34.86 5.04 12.48
N GLN A 76 -35.06 6.31 12.82
CA GLN A 76 -36.38 6.93 12.85
C GLN A 76 -37.09 6.84 11.50
N GLN A 77 -36.39 7.13 10.41
CA GLN A 77 -36.95 7.04 9.05
C GLN A 77 -37.35 5.61 8.69
N ARG A 78 -36.56 4.60 9.09
CA ARG A 78 -36.90 3.18 8.89
C ARG A 78 -38.13 2.76 9.67
N HIS A 79 -38.31 3.29 10.87
CA HIS A 79 -39.47 2.99 11.70
C HIS A 79 -40.76 3.68 11.21
N ILE A 80 -40.64 4.84 10.55
CA ILE A 80 -41.76 5.53 9.90
C ILE A 80 -42.12 4.89 8.56
N TYR A 81 -41.15 4.25 7.90
CA TYR A 81 -41.33 3.68 6.58
C TYR A 81 -42.27 2.45 6.60
N GLU A 82 -43.47 2.63 6.06
CA GLU A 82 -44.52 1.59 5.99
C GLU A 82 -44.29 0.53 4.90
N GLY A 83 -43.12 0.50 4.27
CA GLY A 83 -42.84 -0.36 3.11
C GLY A 83 -43.17 0.30 1.77
N ARG A 84 -42.91 -0.39 0.66
CA ARG A 84 -43.42 0.02 -0.66
C ARG A 84 -44.76 -0.67 -0.88
N VAL A 85 -45.71 0.05 -1.47
CA VAL A 85 -46.89 -0.58 -2.06
C VAL A 85 -46.40 -1.55 -3.13
N ILE A 86 -46.61 -2.85 -2.90
CA ILE A 86 -46.40 -3.87 -3.91
C ILE A 86 -47.73 -3.95 -4.65
N ASP A 87 -47.76 -3.57 -5.92
CA ASP A 87 -48.93 -3.81 -6.76
C ASP A 87 -49.28 -5.30 -6.68
N SER A 88 -50.50 -5.60 -6.23
CA SER A 88 -50.99 -6.97 -6.23
C SER A 88 -50.99 -7.47 -7.67
N ILE A 89 -50.21 -8.51 -7.95
CA ILE A 89 -50.37 -9.30 -9.17
C ILE A 89 -51.60 -10.17 -8.94
N ASP A 90 -52.77 -9.55 -8.93
CA ASP A 90 -54.03 -10.29 -9.00
C ASP A 90 -54.10 -10.94 -10.39
N LYS A 91 -54.16 -12.27 -10.39
CA LYS A 91 -54.31 -13.14 -11.57
C LYS A 91 -55.76 -13.21 -12.03
#